data_AF-A0A2C5YUP5-F1
#
_entry.id   AF-A0A2C5YUP5-F1
#
_cell.length_a   1.000
_cell.length_b   1.000
_cell.length_c   1.000
_cell.angle_alpha   90.00
_cell.angle_beta   90.00
_cell.angle_gamma   90.00
#
_symmetry.space_group_name_H-M   'P 1'
#
loop_
_entity.id
_entity.type
_entity.pdbx_description
1 polymer ?
#
loop_
_entity_poly.entity_id
_entity_poly.type
_entity_poly.pdbx_seq_one_letter_code
_entity_poly.pdbx_strand_id
1 'polypeptide(L)'
;MEPVIRARLDNLLGEDTWDIRIVSNDIRPRYPDRPVLVYAGDGVSDISAARETGLLFAKADKELLAYCEREEVPFVTFRNWMSITQTCEDIVAGTITVQDAARGRL
;
A
#
# COMPACT_ATOMS: atom_id res chain seq x y z
N MET A 1 -8.79 9.21 -13.48
CA MET A 1 -7.39 9.37 -14.02
C MET A 1 -7.35 9.50 -15.54
N GLU A 2 -8.50 9.55 -16.20
CA GLU A 2 -8.61 9.51 -17.67
C GLU A 2 -7.81 10.59 -18.42
N PRO A 3 -7.78 11.88 -18.01
CA PRO A 3 -7.05 12.91 -18.76
C PRO A 3 -5.54 12.64 -18.87
N VAL A 4 -4.94 12.08 -17.82
CA VAL A 4 -3.52 11.75 -17.78
C VAL A 4 -3.21 10.56 -18.69
N ILE A 5 -4.07 9.54 -18.66
CA ILE A 5 -3.92 8.34 -19.49
C ILE A 5 -4.06 8.72 -20.98
N ARG A 6 -5.05 9.55 -21.31
CA ARG A 6 -5.28 10.04 -22.67
C ARG A 6 -4.08 10.81 -23.20
N ALA A 7 -3.61 11.82 -22.47
CA ALA A 7 -2.43 12.59 -22.85
C ALA A 7 -1.18 11.71 -23.05
N ARG A 8 -1.04 10.62 -22.28
CA ARG A 8 0.07 9.68 -22.45
C ARG A 8 -0.06 8.84 -23.71
N LEU A 9 -1.28 8.39 -24.04
CA LEU A 9 -1.56 7.65 -25.26
C LEU A 9 -1.38 8.53 -26.50
N ASP A 10 -1.83 9.79 -26.47
CA ASP A 10 -1.62 10.75 -27.56
C ASP A 10 -0.13 10.96 -27.85
N ASN A 11 0.69 11.07 -26.81
CA ASN A 11 2.15 11.18 -26.97
C ASN A 11 2.82 9.92 -27.53
N LEU A 12 2.28 8.72 -27.24
CA LEU A 12 2.90 7.45 -27.62
C LEU A 12 2.42 6.92 -28.97
N LEU A 13 1.16 7.17 -29.29
CA LEU A 13 0.48 6.62 -30.45
C LEU A 13 0.23 7.69 -31.52
N GLY A 14 0.33 8.97 -31.16
CA GLY A 14 -0.12 10.09 -31.98
C GLY A 14 -1.52 10.53 -31.59
N GLU A 15 -1.76 11.83 -31.66
CA GLU A 15 -3.09 12.40 -31.44
C GLU A 15 -4.05 11.89 -32.52
N ASP A 16 -5.27 11.52 -32.13
CA ASP A 16 -6.33 10.99 -33.01
C ASP A 16 -6.01 9.70 -33.79
N THR A 17 -4.95 8.95 -33.43
CA THR A 17 -4.56 7.71 -34.14
C THR A 17 -5.12 6.43 -33.50
N TRP A 18 -5.77 6.52 -32.35
CA TRP A 18 -6.18 5.38 -31.55
C TRP A 18 -7.65 5.49 -31.11
N ASP A 19 -8.35 4.36 -31.11
CA ASP A 19 -9.75 4.24 -30.65
C ASP A 19 -9.83 3.18 -29.54
N ILE A 20 -9.54 3.61 -28.31
CA ILE A 20 -9.58 2.76 -27.13
C ILE A 20 -10.47 3.43 -26.09
N ARG A 21 -11.50 2.73 -25.61
CA ARG A 21 -12.32 3.23 -24.51
C ARG A 21 -11.55 3.14 -23.20
N ILE A 22 -11.18 4.29 -22.65
CA ILE A 22 -10.63 4.37 -21.29
C ILE A 22 -11.81 4.23 -20.32
N VAL A 23 -11.74 3.23 -19.43
CA VAL A 23 -12.63 3.11 -18.29
C VAL A 23 -11.78 3.32 -17.04
N SER A 24 -12.00 4.44 -16.35
CA SER A 24 -11.25 4.81 -15.15
C SER A 24 -12.21 5.04 -13.99
N ASN A 25 -11.82 4.59 -12.80
CA ASN A 25 -12.49 5.03 -11.58
C ASN A 25 -11.95 6.44 -11.27
N ASP A 26 -12.81 7.47 -11.32
CA ASP A 26 -12.41 8.84 -10.96
C ASP A 26 -12.32 8.97 -9.44
N ILE A 27 -11.33 8.29 -8.87
CA ILE A 27 -11.01 8.34 -7.45
C ILE A 27 -10.42 9.71 -7.17
N ARG A 28 -11.22 10.57 -6.55
CA ARG A 28 -10.70 11.77 -5.90
C ARG A 28 -10.23 11.39 -4.49
N PRO A 29 -9.09 11.92 -4.02
CA PRO A 29 -8.76 11.85 -2.61
C PRO A 29 -9.94 12.40 -1.81
N ARG A 30 -10.46 11.61 -0.88
CA ARG A 30 -11.58 12.03 -0.02
C ARG A 30 -11.20 13.15 0.94
N TYR A 31 -9.90 13.33 1.18
CA TYR A 31 -9.33 14.27 2.13
C TYR A 31 -8.16 15.03 1.48
N PRO A 32 -7.93 16.30 1.87
CA PRO A 32 -6.82 17.10 1.36
C PRO A 32 -5.45 16.46 1.65
N ASP A 33 -5.36 15.72 2.77
CA ASP A 33 -4.22 14.87 3.10
C ASP A 33 -4.54 13.43 2.70
N ARG A 34 -3.61 12.76 2.01
CA ARG A 34 -3.76 11.32 1.72
C ARG A 34 -3.79 10.56 3.05
N PRO A 35 -4.84 9.77 3.33
CA PRO A 35 -4.85 8.92 4.50
C PRO A 35 -3.70 7.91 4.41
N VAL A 36 -3.18 7.50 5.57
CA VAL A 36 -2.20 6.43 5.64
C VAL A 36 -2.85 5.15 5.12
N LEU A 37 -2.25 4.55 4.10
CA LEU A 37 -2.64 3.23 3.64
C LEU A 37 -2.05 2.19 4.59
N VAL A 38 -2.91 1.31 5.10
CA VAL A 38 -2.54 0.17 5.92
C VAL A 38 -2.88 -1.09 5.14
N TYR A 39 -1.94 -2.04 5.08
CA TYR A 39 -2.12 -3.31 4.38
C TYR A 39 -1.72 -4.48 5.29
N ALA A 40 -2.48 -5.57 5.29
CA ALA A 40 -2.15 -6.80 5.98
C ALA A 40 -2.09 -7.95 4.99
N GLY A 41 -0.92 -8.59 4.88
CA GLY A 41 -0.65 -9.61 3.87
C GLY A 41 0.13 -10.80 4.43
N ASP A 42 0.18 -11.87 3.64
CA ASP A 42 0.91 -13.09 3.97
C ASP A 42 1.64 -13.75 2.79
N GLY A 43 1.36 -13.34 1.55
CA GLY A 43 1.85 -14.01 0.35
C GLY A 43 2.81 -13.18 -0.51
N VAL A 44 3.46 -13.85 -1.45
CA VAL A 44 4.28 -13.23 -2.51
C VAL A 44 3.44 -12.27 -3.38
N SER A 45 2.13 -12.53 -3.51
CA SER A 45 1.19 -11.62 -4.19
C SER A 45 1.16 -10.21 -3.59
N ASP A 46 1.55 -10.09 -2.33
CA ASP A 46 1.41 -8.87 -1.54
C ASP A 46 2.67 -8.00 -1.60
N ILE A 47 3.72 -8.44 -2.31
CA ILE A 47 4.98 -7.71 -2.50
C ILE A 47 4.74 -6.32 -3.12
N SER A 48 3.82 -6.21 -4.09
CA SER A 48 3.48 -4.92 -4.70
C SER A 48 2.80 -3.99 -3.69
N ALA A 49 1.91 -4.52 -2.84
CA ALA A 49 1.27 -3.75 -1.78
C ALA A 49 2.26 -3.34 -0.68
N ALA A 50 3.26 -4.17 -0.40
CA ALA A 50 4.29 -3.93 0.61
C ALA A 50 5.09 -2.66 0.34
N ARG A 51 5.35 -2.32 -0.93
CA ARG A 51 6.14 -1.12 -1.32
C ARG A 51 5.31 0.15 -1.46
N GLU A 52 4.00 0.03 -1.61
CA GLU A 52 3.10 1.15 -1.91
C GLU A 52 2.25 1.58 -0.70
N THR A 53 2.39 0.88 0.43
CA THR A 53 1.65 1.14 1.67
C THR A 53 2.43 2.02 2.64
N GLY A 54 1.72 2.74 3.51
CA GLY A 54 2.33 3.48 4.61
C GLY A 54 2.68 2.57 5.80
N LEU A 55 1.86 1.54 6.02
CA LEU A 55 2.08 0.52 7.03
C LEU A 55 1.76 -0.87 6.47
N LEU A 56 2.71 -1.80 6.63
CA LEU A 56 2.52 -3.20 6.26
C LEU A 56 2.48 -4.08 7.51
N PHE A 57 1.43 -4.87 7.65
CA PHE A 57 1.36 -6.00 8.58
C PHE A 57 1.71 -7.28 7.81
N ALA A 58 2.87 -7.87 8.11
CA ALA A 58 3.29 -9.15 7.52
C ALA A 58 2.97 -10.30 8.48
N LYS A 59 2.28 -11.32 7.98
CA LYS A 59 1.90 -12.46 8.81
C LYS A 59 3.14 -13.25 9.23
N ALA A 60 3.20 -13.61 10.52
CA ALA A 60 4.26 -14.44 11.05
C ALA A 60 4.35 -15.77 10.30
N ASP A 61 5.57 -16.28 10.15
CA ASP A 61 5.88 -17.60 9.60
C ASP A 61 5.42 -17.77 8.13
N LYS A 62 5.45 -16.69 7.35
CA LYS A 62 5.03 -16.64 5.93
C LYS A 62 6.07 -15.98 5.02
N GLU A 63 5.92 -16.20 3.71
CA GLU A 63 6.90 -15.80 2.69
C GLU A 63 7.06 -14.29 2.57
N LEU A 64 5.98 -13.52 2.77
CA LEU A 64 6.03 -12.05 2.74
C LEU A 64 7.01 -11.50 3.78
N LEU A 65 7.12 -12.14 4.95
CA LEU A 65 8.01 -11.69 6.01
C LEU A 65 9.48 -11.81 5.60
N ALA A 66 9.87 -12.94 4.99
CA ALA A 66 11.23 -13.13 4.48
C ALA A 66 11.57 -12.16 3.36
N TYR A 67 10.58 -11.79 2.53
CA TYR A 67 10.74 -10.75 1.53
C TYR A 67 10.99 -9.37 2.18
N CYS A 68 10.17 -8.98 3.15
CA CYS A 68 10.31 -7.68 3.81
C CYS A 68 11.66 -7.49 4.48
N GLU A 69 12.19 -8.55 5.09
CA GLU A 69 13.53 -8.52 5.70
C GLU A 69 14.64 -8.37 4.66
N ARG A 70 14.59 -9.16 3.59
CA ARG A 70 15.62 -9.13 2.54
C ARG A 70 15.68 -7.79 1.83
N GLU A 71 14.51 -7.18 1.59
CA GLU A 71 14.38 -5.94 0.82
C GLU A 71 14.29 -4.70 1.71
N GLU A 72 14.49 -4.84 3.03
CA GLU A 72 14.43 -3.77 4.02
C GLU A 72 13.12 -2.96 3.97
N VAL A 73 12.01 -3.62 3.62
CA VAL A 73 10.68 -3.01 3.59
C VAL A 73 10.19 -2.86 5.03
N PRO A 74 9.81 -1.66 5.51
CA PRO A 74 9.28 -1.48 6.85
C PRO A 74 7.98 -2.25 7.06
N PHE A 75 7.89 -3.05 8.13
CA PHE A 75 6.72 -3.88 8.41
C PHE A 75 6.49 -4.11 9.91
N VAL A 76 5.30 -4.59 10.24
CA VAL A 76 4.92 -5.08 11.57
C VAL A 76 4.59 -6.56 11.46
N THR A 77 5.21 -7.40 12.27
CA THR A 77 4.82 -8.81 12.31
C THR A 77 3.50 -8.98 13.06
N PHE A 78 2.57 -9.77 12.51
CA PHE A 78 1.32 -10.11 13.21
C PHE A 78 1.08 -11.62 13.24
N ARG A 79 0.47 -12.12 14.33
CA ARG A 79 0.03 -13.53 14.46
C ARG A 79 -1.49 -13.68 14.38
N ASN A 80 -2.23 -12.65 14.78
CA ASN A 80 -3.69 -12.64 14.83
C ASN A 80 -4.23 -11.22 14.63
N TRP A 81 -5.55 -11.09 14.51
CA TRP A 81 -6.20 -9.79 14.30
C TRP A 81 -6.09 -8.85 15.50
N MET A 82 -5.95 -9.38 16.72
CA MET A 82 -5.84 -8.56 17.92
C MET A 82 -4.60 -7.67 17.88
N SER A 83 -3.46 -8.17 17.39
CA SER A 83 -2.25 -7.35 17.26
C SER A 83 -2.40 -6.25 16.21
N ILE A 84 -3.09 -6.53 15.10
CA ILE A 84 -3.38 -5.50 14.08
C ILE A 84 -4.28 -4.41 14.68
N THR A 85 -5.36 -4.81 15.36
CA THR A 85 -6.29 -3.88 15.99
C THR A 85 -5.59 -3.00 17.02
N GLN A 86 -4.80 -3.59 17.91
CA GLN A 86 -4.07 -2.84 18.94
C GLN A 86 -3.11 -1.80 18.32
N THR A 87 -2.33 -2.20 17.32
CA THR A 87 -1.42 -1.25 16.63
C THR A 87 -2.19 -0.10 15.99
N CYS A 88 -3.32 -0.37 15.35
CA CYS A 88 -4.16 0.69 14.78
C CYS A 88 -4.74 1.61 15.86
N GLU A 89 -5.18 1.07 17.00
CA GLU A 89 -5.67 1.85 18.13
C GLU A 89 -4.59 2.76 18.71
N ASP A 90 -3.36 2.25 18.89
CA ASP A 90 -2.23 3.03 19.41
C ASP A 90 -1.85 4.17 18.46
N ILE A 91 -1.92 3.95 17.14
CA ILE A 91 -1.69 4.98 16.12
C ILE A 91 -2.79 6.04 16.16
N VAL A 92 -4.06 5.63 16.23
CA VAL A 92 -5.21 6.55 16.30
C VAL A 92 -5.18 7.37 17.59
N ALA A 93 -4.75 6.77 18.70
CA ALA A 93 -4.54 7.46 19.97
C ALA A 93 -3.31 8.38 19.97
N GLY A 94 -2.47 8.35 18.92
CA GLY A 94 -1.24 9.14 18.83
C GLY A 94 -0.14 8.70 19.79
N THR A 95 -0.24 7.46 20.31
CA THR A 95 0.75 6.90 21.25
C THR A 95 2.02 6.46 20.52
N ILE A 96 1.87 6.00 19.27
CA ILE A 96 2.97 5.66 18.36
C ILE A 96 2.70 6.25 16.98
N THR A 97 3.75 6.54 16.22
CA THR A 97 3.61 6.86 14.79
C THR A 97 3.56 5.58 13.96
N VAL A 98 3.17 5.72 12.68
CA VAL A 98 3.20 4.62 11.70
C VAL A 98 4.63 4.08 11.52
N GLN A 99 5.61 4.97 11.54
CA GLN A 99 7.02 4.64 11.43
C GLN A 99 7.52 3.89 12.67
N ASP A 100 7.07 4.32 13.86
CA ASP A 100 7.40 3.63 15.11
C ASP A 100 6.80 2.22 15.17
N ALA A 101 5.66 1.99 14.52
CA ALA A 101 5.03 0.67 14.48
C ALA A 101 5.83 -0.33 13.63
N ALA A 102 6.45 0.12 12.54
CA ALA A 102 7.14 -0.70 11.55
C ALA A 102 8.51 -1.25 12.01
N ARG A 103 8.54 -1.97 13.15
CA ARG A 103 9.75 -2.47 13.83
C ARG A 103 10.29 -3.80 13.30
N GLY A 104 9.65 -4.41 12.31
CA GLY A 104 10.04 -5.70 11.74
C GLY A 104 9.57 -6.92 12.55
N ARG A 105 10.48 -7.87 12.78
CA ARG A 105 10.26 -9.03 13.68
C ARG A 105 10.32 -8.57 15.15
N LEU A 106 9.16 -8.47 15.79
CA LEU A 106 9.03 -8.49 17.25
C LEU A 106 8.79 -9.92 17.74
#